data_AF-A0A970WTB1-F1
#
_entry.id   AF-A0A970WTB1-F1
#
_cell.length_a   1.000
_cell.length_b   1.000
_cell.length_c   1.000
_cell.angle_alpha   90.00
_cell.angle_beta   90.00
_cell.angle_gamma   90.00
#
_symmetry.space_group_name_H-M   'P 1'
#
loop_
_entity.id
_entity.type
_entity.pdbx_description
1 polymer ?
#
loop_
_entity_poly.entity_id
_entity_poly.type
_entity_poly.pdbx_seq_one_letter_code
_entity_poly.pdbx_strand_id
1 'polypeptide(L)'
;MGIFDWLKTPKTTVDLLDDVIWLTKQAKFTGISASIGRCLAEPARPFAVLLVAHFRDCLEQLQAIVQQGGFENVIATTAENLTGRSASRLGSDDSQTVVIIVAERHPLQAHDAAVTESAQSLPCRCRLVHHVSLEDPMMQMFAGEWVQNVLQRLGMNEHEAIESRMVTRRIQAAAQKIENQAVSDMAADSAEEWLERNCPDLWRTMQR
;
A
#
# COMPACT_ATOMS: atom_id res chain seq x y z
N MET A 1 -4.98 -42.55 7.07
CA MET A 1 -5.23 -41.14 7.43
C MET A 1 -4.34 -40.79 8.61
N GLY A 2 -3.46 -39.79 8.44
CA GLY A 2 -2.35 -39.53 9.36
C GLY A 2 -2.77 -38.74 10.60
N ILE A 3 -2.20 -39.10 11.74
CA ILE A 3 -2.49 -38.64 13.12
C ILE A 3 -1.98 -37.19 13.38
N PHE A 4 -1.67 -36.43 12.32
CA PHE A 4 -0.99 -35.13 12.37
C PHE A 4 -1.62 -34.06 11.45
N ASP A 5 -2.84 -34.26 10.95
CA ASP A 5 -3.49 -33.24 10.09
C ASP A 5 -3.92 -31.96 10.85
N TRP A 6 -3.87 -31.95 12.19
CA TRP A 6 -4.17 -30.77 13.01
C TRP A 6 -3.00 -29.76 13.11
N LEU A 7 -1.80 -30.12 12.62
CA LEU A 7 -0.61 -29.26 12.59
C LEU A 7 -0.44 -28.47 11.29
N LYS A 8 -1.38 -28.59 10.35
CA LYS A 8 -1.41 -27.72 9.17
C LYS A 8 -2.32 -26.55 9.47
N THR A 9 -1.78 -25.53 10.12
CA THR A 9 -2.30 -24.18 9.91
C THR A 9 -2.31 -23.96 8.39
N PRO A 10 -3.45 -23.70 7.73
CA PRO A 10 -3.42 -23.37 6.32
C PRO A 10 -2.50 -22.16 6.20
N LYS A 11 -1.39 -22.30 5.47
CA LYS A 11 -0.50 -21.17 5.17
C LYS A 11 -1.37 -20.11 4.52
N THR A 12 -1.68 -19.05 5.24
CA THR A 12 -2.43 -17.91 4.74
C THR A 12 -1.76 -17.47 3.44
N THR A 13 -2.47 -17.61 2.32
CA THR A 13 -1.90 -17.37 1.00
C THR A 13 -2.17 -15.91 0.67
N VAL A 14 -1.32 -15.02 1.20
CA VAL A 14 -1.31 -13.62 0.78
C VAL A 14 -0.67 -13.56 -0.59
N ASP A 15 -1.46 -13.19 -1.59
CA ASP A 15 -1.00 -12.93 -2.95
C ASP A 15 -0.50 -11.49 -3.03
N LEU A 16 0.81 -11.30 -3.09
CA LEU A 16 1.45 -10.00 -3.22
C LEU A 16 1.51 -9.62 -4.70
N LEU A 17 0.76 -8.59 -5.07
CA LEU A 17 0.70 -8.06 -6.42
C LEU A 17 1.82 -7.04 -6.66
N ASP A 18 2.17 -6.82 -7.93
CA ASP A 18 3.08 -5.74 -8.31
C ASP A 18 2.46 -4.37 -7.97
N ASP A 19 3.30 -3.38 -7.71
CA ASP A 19 2.85 -2.02 -7.38
C ASP A 19 2.12 -1.38 -8.57
N VAL A 20 1.11 -0.57 -8.26
CA VAL A 20 0.39 0.26 -9.21
C VAL A 20 0.91 1.70 -9.07
N ILE A 21 1.70 2.14 -10.06
CA ILE A 21 2.38 3.44 -10.03
C ILE A 21 1.61 4.47 -10.85
N TRP A 22 1.31 5.60 -10.23
CA TRP A 22 0.58 6.73 -10.83
C TRP A 22 1.49 7.93 -11.04
N LEU A 23 1.18 8.73 -12.06
CA LEU A 23 1.92 9.97 -12.33
C LEU A 23 1.72 11.00 -11.23
N THR A 24 0.47 11.19 -10.77
CA THR A 24 0.10 12.19 -9.77
C THR A 24 -0.66 11.59 -8.60
N LYS A 25 -0.66 12.27 -7.45
CA LYS A 25 -1.45 11.90 -6.27
C LYS A 25 -2.94 11.89 -6.60
N GLN A 26 -3.41 12.86 -7.38
CA GLN A 26 -4.81 12.91 -7.82
C GLN A 26 -5.16 11.65 -8.63
N ALA A 27 -4.35 11.29 -9.61
CA ALA A 27 -4.56 10.08 -10.42
C ALA A 27 -4.53 8.81 -9.55
N LYS A 28 -3.62 8.74 -8.57
CA LYS A 28 -3.57 7.64 -7.58
C LYS A 28 -4.91 7.45 -6.88
N PHE A 29 -5.45 8.49 -6.27
CA PHE A 29 -6.70 8.37 -5.49
C PHE A 29 -7.93 8.13 -6.38
N THR A 30 -8.00 8.74 -7.56
CA THR A 30 -9.02 8.39 -8.56
C THR A 30 -8.91 6.91 -8.98
N GLY A 31 -7.68 6.44 -9.20
CA GLY A 31 -7.37 5.07 -9.56
C GLY A 31 -7.72 4.05 -8.48
N ILE A 32 -7.48 4.37 -7.21
CA ILE A 32 -7.91 3.56 -6.05
C ILE A 32 -9.44 3.44 -6.05
N SER A 33 -10.16 4.55 -6.21
CA SER A 33 -11.64 4.53 -6.27
C SER A 33 -12.15 3.64 -7.41
N ALA A 34 -11.55 3.76 -8.60
CA ALA A 34 -11.88 2.89 -9.73
C ALA A 34 -11.53 1.41 -9.46
N SER A 35 -10.44 1.13 -8.75
CA SER A 35 -10.03 -0.22 -8.39
C SER A 35 -11.03 -0.89 -7.44
N ILE A 36 -11.54 -0.15 -6.45
CA ILE A 36 -12.61 -0.63 -5.55
C ILE A 36 -13.82 -1.06 -6.39
N GLY A 37 -14.28 -0.19 -7.31
CA GLY A 37 -15.41 -0.48 -8.18
C GLY A 37 -15.20 -1.73 -9.04
N ARG A 38 -14.00 -1.92 -9.61
CA ARG A 38 -13.65 -3.14 -10.36
C ARG A 38 -13.69 -4.38 -9.48
N CYS A 39 -13.04 -4.36 -8.31
CA CYS A 39 -13.02 -5.50 -7.40
C CYS A 39 -14.44 -5.93 -6.99
N LEU A 40 -15.32 -4.97 -6.67
CA LEU A 40 -16.69 -5.26 -6.25
C LEU A 40 -17.59 -5.75 -7.40
N ALA A 41 -17.23 -5.45 -8.65
CA ALA A 41 -17.94 -5.90 -9.85
C ALA A 41 -17.47 -7.27 -10.37
N GLU A 42 -16.36 -7.82 -9.88
CA GLU A 42 -15.87 -9.14 -10.27
C GLU A 42 -16.89 -10.25 -9.92
N PRO A 43 -17.09 -11.28 -10.78
CA PRO A 43 -17.98 -12.40 -10.46
C PRO A 43 -17.60 -13.12 -9.16
N ALA A 44 -16.30 -13.20 -8.87
CA ALA A 44 -15.75 -13.68 -7.61
C ALA A 44 -15.36 -12.50 -6.70
N ARG A 45 -16.32 -11.58 -6.46
CA ARG A 45 -16.08 -10.36 -5.67
C ARG A 45 -15.49 -10.70 -4.29
N PRO A 46 -14.56 -9.88 -3.78
CA PRO A 46 -14.05 -10.08 -2.44
C PRO A 46 -15.14 -9.86 -1.40
N PHE A 47 -14.97 -10.47 -0.24
CA PHE A 47 -15.82 -10.24 0.93
C PHE A 47 -15.74 -8.78 1.38
N ALA A 48 -14.53 -8.22 1.39
CA ALA A 48 -14.28 -6.83 1.74
C ALA A 48 -13.06 -6.28 0.98
N VAL A 49 -13.04 -4.95 0.83
CA VAL A 49 -11.84 -4.22 0.41
C VAL A 49 -11.32 -3.40 1.61
N LEU A 50 -10.08 -3.65 2.02
CA LEU A 50 -9.41 -2.90 3.07
C LEU A 50 -8.49 -1.87 2.43
N LEU A 51 -8.80 -0.59 2.63
CA LEU A 51 -7.94 0.52 2.26
C LEU A 51 -7.02 0.81 3.43
N VAL A 52 -5.71 0.74 3.20
CA VAL A 52 -4.70 0.87 4.26
C VAL A 52 -3.81 2.06 3.96
N ALA A 53 -3.60 2.90 4.96
CA ALA A 53 -2.60 3.96 4.95
C ALA A 53 -1.56 3.70 6.05
N HIS A 54 -0.33 4.11 5.81
CA HIS A 54 0.68 4.18 6.87
C HIS A 54 0.52 5.45 7.70
N PHE A 55 0.16 6.56 7.05
CA PHE A 55 0.05 7.88 7.66
C PHE A 55 -1.39 8.37 7.76
N ARG A 56 -1.63 9.28 8.69
CA ARG A 56 -2.98 9.77 9.02
C ARG A 56 -3.55 10.63 7.89
N ASP A 57 -2.75 11.48 7.29
CA ASP A 57 -3.16 12.32 6.17
C ASP A 57 -3.67 11.49 4.98
N CYS A 58 -2.99 10.39 4.66
CA CYS A 58 -3.42 9.45 3.63
C CYS A 58 -4.69 8.70 4.05
N LEU A 59 -4.83 8.33 5.32
CA LEU A 59 -6.07 7.72 5.82
C LEU A 59 -7.28 8.66 5.62
N GLU A 60 -7.13 9.96 5.88
CA GLU A 60 -8.20 10.94 5.70
C GLU A 60 -8.66 10.99 4.23
N GLN A 61 -7.73 10.91 3.27
CA GLN A 61 -8.06 10.79 1.84
C GLN A 61 -8.83 9.50 1.52
N LEU A 62 -8.40 8.36 2.07
CA LEU A 62 -9.08 7.08 1.87
C LEU A 62 -10.49 7.08 2.47
N GLN A 63 -10.67 7.68 3.65
CA GLN A 63 -11.98 7.84 4.27
C GLN A 63 -12.91 8.70 3.42
N ALA A 64 -12.39 9.77 2.81
CA ALA A 64 -13.17 10.58 1.87
C ALA A 64 -13.65 9.76 0.66
N ILE A 65 -12.80 8.89 0.09
CA ILE A 65 -13.20 7.96 -0.98
C ILE A 65 -14.34 7.04 -0.54
N VAL A 66 -14.23 6.44 0.66
CA VAL A 66 -15.28 5.53 1.18
C VAL A 66 -16.59 6.28 1.40
N GLN A 67 -16.54 7.49 1.98
CA GLN A 67 -17.73 8.31 2.24
C GLN A 67 -18.43 8.75 0.95
N GLN A 68 -17.67 9.13 -0.07
CA GLN A 68 -18.22 9.61 -1.35
C GLN A 68 -18.68 8.48 -2.28
N GLY A 69 -18.00 7.33 -2.23
CA GLY A 69 -18.26 6.22 -3.14
C GLY A 69 -19.48 5.37 -2.78
N GLY A 70 -19.99 5.47 -1.54
CA GLY A 70 -21.15 4.70 -1.09
C GLY A 70 -20.93 3.18 -1.16
N PHE A 71 -19.67 2.74 -1.05
CA PHE A 71 -19.31 1.33 -1.20
C PHE A 71 -19.69 0.52 0.05
N GLU A 72 -20.37 -0.60 -0.15
CA GLU A 72 -20.55 -1.59 0.91
C GLU A 72 -19.28 -2.43 1.08
N ASN A 73 -18.99 -2.84 2.32
CA ASN A 73 -17.86 -3.71 2.67
C ASN A 73 -16.47 -3.14 2.28
N VAL A 74 -16.33 -1.82 2.32
CA VAL A 74 -15.03 -1.14 2.19
C VAL A 74 -14.67 -0.48 3.51
N ILE A 75 -13.46 -0.70 4.00
CA ILE A 75 -12.98 -0.20 5.29
C ILE A 75 -11.66 0.52 5.08
N ALA A 76 -11.57 1.78 5.50
CA ALA A 76 -10.31 2.52 5.55
C ALA A 76 -9.71 2.45 6.97
N THR A 77 -8.43 2.12 7.09
CA THR A 77 -7.71 1.98 8.37
C THR A 77 -6.23 2.36 8.23
N THR A 78 -5.55 2.62 9.34
CA THR A 78 -4.08 2.64 9.36
C THR A 78 -3.51 1.22 9.37
N ALA A 79 -2.27 1.08 8.90
CA ALA A 79 -1.49 -0.17 8.88
C ALA A 79 -1.41 -0.83 10.26
N GLU A 80 -1.11 -0.06 11.31
CA GLU A 80 -1.04 -0.52 12.71
C GLU A 80 -2.36 -1.11 13.23
N ASN A 81 -3.50 -0.73 12.63
CA ASN A 81 -4.84 -1.16 13.05
C ASN A 81 -5.43 -2.25 12.14
N LEU A 82 -4.65 -2.77 11.18
CA LEU A 82 -5.11 -3.75 10.19
C LEU A 82 -5.58 -5.07 10.82
N THR A 83 -4.89 -5.54 11.86
CA THR A 83 -5.24 -6.79 12.59
C THR A 83 -6.22 -6.56 13.75
N GLY A 84 -6.58 -5.31 14.02
CA GLY A 84 -7.48 -4.92 15.11
C GLY A 84 -8.95 -4.94 14.71
N ARG A 85 -9.61 -3.77 14.78
CA ARG A 85 -11.04 -3.63 14.44
C ARG A 85 -11.39 -4.14 13.05
N SER A 86 -10.47 -4.01 12.09
CA SER A 86 -10.67 -4.47 10.72
C SER A 86 -10.80 -5.99 10.67
N ALA A 87 -9.93 -6.75 11.33
CA ALA A 87 -10.02 -8.20 11.43
C ALA A 87 -11.32 -8.68 12.10
N SER A 88 -11.81 -7.98 13.13
CA SER A 88 -13.07 -8.33 13.80
C SER A 88 -14.33 -8.23 12.92
N ARG A 89 -14.25 -7.49 11.80
CA ARG A 89 -15.32 -7.39 10.81
C ARG A 89 -15.19 -8.44 9.70
N LEU A 90 -14.03 -9.08 9.59
CA LEU A 90 -13.79 -10.18 8.66
C LEU A 90 -14.26 -11.46 9.35
N GLY A 91 -15.11 -12.24 8.67
CA GLY A 91 -15.55 -13.53 9.20
C GLY A 91 -14.38 -14.49 9.37
N SER A 92 -14.61 -15.62 10.04
CA SER A 92 -13.61 -16.68 10.22
C SER A 92 -13.57 -17.69 9.07
N ASP A 93 -13.98 -17.29 7.87
CA ASP A 93 -14.13 -18.18 6.70
C ASP A 93 -12.92 -18.05 5.78
N ASP A 94 -12.13 -19.12 5.69
CA ASP A 94 -10.89 -19.19 4.92
C ASP A 94 -11.10 -19.27 3.40
N SER A 95 -12.35 -19.51 2.96
CA SER A 95 -12.74 -19.46 1.56
C SER A 95 -12.95 -18.03 1.07
N GLN A 96 -13.14 -17.08 1.99
CA GLN A 96 -13.30 -15.67 1.63
C GLN A 96 -12.00 -15.07 1.13
N THR A 97 -12.14 -14.15 0.19
CA THR A 97 -11.02 -13.33 -0.29
C THR A 97 -11.23 -11.88 0.13
N VAL A 98 -10.19 -11.27 0.66
CA VAL A 98 -10.11 -9.84 0.96
C VAL A 98 -9.08 -9.20 0.04
N VAL A 99 -9.41 -8.03 -0.49
CA VAL A 99 -8.44 -7.21 -1.23
C VAL A 99 -7.93 -6.12 -0.30
N ILE A 100 -6.63 -6.03 -0.13
CA ILE A 100 -5.94 -5.01 0.66
C ILE A 100 -5.26 -4.06 -0.32
N ILE A 101 -5.68 -2.80 -0.32
CA ILE A 101 -5.10 -1.74 -1.12
C ILE A 101 -4.36 -0.81 -0.16
N VAL A 102 -3.03 -0.84 -0.21
CA VAL A 102 -2.19 0.09 0.54
C VAL A 102 -1.97 1.32 -0.32
N ALA A 103 -2.26 2.52 0.17
CA ALA A 103 -2.29 3.75 -0.64
C ALA A 103 -0.96 4.51 -0.71
N GLU A 104 0.08 3.93 -0.11
CA GLU A 104 1.44 4.45 -0.07
C GLU A 104 2.42 3.35 0.33
N ARG A 105 3.71 3.67 0.24
CA ARG A 105 4.82 2.86 0.75
C ARG A 105 5.43 3.60 1.94
N HIS A 106 5.77 2.90 3.02
CA HIS A 106 6.47 3.53 4.14
C HIS A 106 7.97 3.67 3.86
N PRO A 107 8.63 4.79 4.22
CA PRO A 107 10.07 4.99 4.04
C PRO A 107 10.98 3.88 4.60
N LEU A 108 10.51 3.20 5.65
CA LEU A 108 11.15 2.01 6.24
C LEU A 108 10.46 0.73 5.80
N GLN A 109 11.23 -0.24 5.31
CA GLN A 109 10.71 -1.50 4.79
C GLN A 109 10.03 -2.36 5.86
N ALA A 110 10.46 -2.23 7.13
CA ALA A 110 9.86 -2.97 8.24
C ALA A 110 8.36 -2.68 8.39
N HIS A 111 7.91 -1.46 8.12
CA HIS A 111 6.49 -1.09 8.21
C HIS A 111 5.67 -1.69 7.07
N ASP A 112 6.19 -1.71 5.84
CA ASP A 112 5.57 -2.41 4.71
C ASP A 112 5.50 -3.93 4.96
N ALA A 113 6.57 -4.52 5.52
CA ALA A 113 6.61 -5.92 5.91
C ALA A 113 5.54 -6.24 6.96
N ALA A 114 5.36 -5.36 7.96
CA ALA A 114 4.34 -5.52 9.00
C ALA A 114 2.91 -5.51 8.45
N VAL A 115 2.62 -4.78 7.35
CA VAL A 115 1.32 -4.87 6.66
C VAL A 115 1.12 -6.25 6.04
N THR A 116 2.17 -6.81 5.45
CA THR A 116 2.13 -8.17 4.87
C THR A 116 1.95 -9.23 5.95
N GLU A 117 2.68 -9.14 7.06
CA GLU A 117 2.53 -10.02 8.23
C GLU A 117 1.13 -9.92 8.83
N SER A 118 0.60 -8.70 8.92
CA SER A 118 -0.77 -8.45 9.35
C SER A 118 -1.79 -9.13 8.44
N ALA A 119 -1.63 -9.02 7.12
CA ALA A 119 -2.48 -9.71 6.16
C ALA A 119 -2.38 -11.25 6.29
N GLN A 120 -1.18 -11.79 6.57
CA GLN A 120 -0.98 -13.22 6.80
C GLN A 120 -1.65 -13.72 8.08
N SER A 121 -1.90 -12.84 9.06
CA SER A 121 -2.63 -13.21 10.28
C SER A 121 -4.15 -13.22 10.12
N LEU A 122 -4.68 -12.70 9.02
CA LEU A 122 -6.13 -12.69 8.77
C LEU A 122 -6.63 -14.11 8.47
N PRO A 123 -7.85 -14.47 8.91
CA PRO A 123 -8.40 -15.82 8.75
C PRO A 123 -8.90 -16.12 7.33
N CYS A 124 -8.49 -15.35 6.33
CA CYS A 124 -9.00 -15.39 4.95
C CYS A 124 -7.86 -15.22 3.93
N ARG A 125 -8.13 -15.52 2.67
CA ARG A 125 -7.16 -15.26 1.58
C ARG A 125 -7.09 -13.78 1.31
N CYS A 126 -5.88 -13.25 1.12
CA CYS A 126 -5.68 -11.83 0.87
C CYS A 126 -4.98 -11.62 -0.48
N ARG A 127 -5.47 -10.68 -1.28
CA ARG A 127 -4.72 -10.07 -2.39
C ARG A 127 -4.25 -8.71 -1.91
N LEU A 128 -2.96 -8.43 -1.95
CA LEU A 128 -2.39 -7.21 -1.41
C LEU A 128 -1.66 -6.46 -2.53
N VAL A 129 -2.04 -5.20 -2.74
CA VAL A 129 -1.46 -4.31 -3.74
C VAL A 129 -1.13 -2.95 -3.13
N HIS A 130 -0.03 -2.35 -3.56
CA HIS A 130 0.31 -0.98 -3.19
C HIS A 130 0.04 -0.06 -4.37
N HIS A 131 -0.61 1.07 -4.09
CA HIS A 131 -0.79 2.18 -5.02
C HIS A 131 0.14 3.31 -4.58
N VAL A 132 1.02 3.75 -5.47
CA VAL A 132 1.98 4.82 -5.19
C VAL A 132 1.96 5.86 -6.30
N SER A 133 2.36 7.08 -5.97
CA SER A 133 2.48 8.19 -6.91
C SER A 133 3.93 8.62 -7.04
N LEU A 134 4.34 9.04 -8.24
CA LEU A 134 5.64 9.69 -8.44
C LEU A 134 5.76 11.02 -7.68
N GLU A 135 4.64 11.61 -7.27
CA GLU A 135 4.58 12.79 -6.40
C GLU A 135 4.63 12.46 -4.90
N ASP A 136 4.63 11.19 -4.49
CA ASP A 136 4.75 10.84 -3.08
C ASP A 136 6.14 11.23 -2.54
N PRO A 137 6.27 11.71 -1.29
CA PRO A 137 7.54 12.24 -0.78
C PRO A 137 8.72 11.26 -0.93
N MET A 138 8.51 9.99 -0.62
CA MET A 138 9.48 8.91 -0.82
C MET A 138 9.96 8.82 -2.27
N MET A 139 9.04 8.92 -3.23
CA MET A 139 9.33 8.81 -4.65
C MET A 139 10.07 10.05 -5.15
N GLN A 140 9.72 11.23 -4.64
CA GLN A 140 10.39 12.48 -4.96
C GLN A 140 11.86 12.50 -4.53
N MET A 141 12.23 11.79 -3.45
CA MET A 141 13.64 11.63 -3.04
C MET A 141 14.50 10.98 -4.13
N PHE A 142 13.87 10.23 -5.04
CA PHE A 142 14.51 9.53 -6.13
C PHE A 142 14.01 9.97 -7.51
N ALA A 143 13.22 11.05 -7.58
CA ALA A 143 12.68 11.64 -8.81
C ALA A 143 13.74 12.33 -9.69
N GLY A 144 15.00 11.91 -9.58
CA GLY A 144 16.05 12.25 -10.51
C GLY A 144 15.85 11.59 -11.88
N GLU A 145 16.97 11.35 -12.57
CA GLU A 145 17.05 10.86 -13.95
C GLU A 145 16.20 9.59 -14.21
N TRP A 146 16.01 8.74 -13.20
CA TRP A 146 15.27 7.49 -13.36
C TRP A 146 13.77 7.69 -13.61
N VAL A 147 13.09 8.51 -12.79
CA VAL A 147 11.64 8.74 -12.96
C VAL A 147 11.38 9.39 -14.31
N GLN A 148 12.19 10.38 -14.69
CA GLN A 148 12.12 11.00 -16.03
C GLN A 148 12.34 9.97 -17.15
N ASN A 149 13.33 9.08 -17.01
CA ASN A 149 13.57 8.02 -17.98
C ASN A 149 12.44 6.99 -18.04
N VAL A 150 11.79 6.67 -16.92
CA VAL A 150 10.61 5.78 -16.86
C VAL A 150 9.44 6.43 -17.58
N LEU A 151 9.17 7.71 -17.29
CA LEU A 151 8.11 8.48 -17.94
C LEU A 151 8.32 8.59 -19.45
N GLN A 152 9.54 8.91 -19.88
CA GLN A 152 9.89 9.03 -21.30
C GLN A 152 9.81 7.69 -22.05
N ARG A 153 10.14 6.57 -21.39
CA ARG A 153 10.17 5.24 -22.06
C ARG A 153 8.83 4.51 -22.04
N LEU A 154 8.01 4.73 -21.01
CA LEU A 154 6.74 4.03 -20.84
C LEU A 154 5.55 4.83 -21.36
N GLY A 155 5.71 6.13 -21.64
CA GLY A 155 4.65 6.96 -22.20
C GLY A 155 3.44 7.04 -21.29
N MET A 156 3.65 7.24 -19.98
CA MET A 156 2.55 7.37 -19.02
C MET A 156 1.66 8.55 -19.37
N ASN A 157 0.38 8.28 -19.56
CA ASN A 157 -0.65 9.31 -19.57
C ASN A 157 -1.04 9.66 -18.13
N GLU A 158 -1.55 10.88 -17.91
CA GLU A 158 -1.94 11.37 -16.57
C GLU A 158 -2.95 10.48 -15.83
N HIS A 159 -3.68 9.63 -16.56
CA HIS A 159 -4.74 8.77 -16.03
C HIS A 159 -4.43 7.27 -16.11
N GLU A 160 -3.23 6.90 -16.57
CA GLU A 160 -2.82 5.51 -16.71
C GLU A 160 -1.77 5.14 -15.66
N ALA A 161 -1.99 3.99 -15.03
CA ALA A 161 -1.02 3.43 -14.10
C ALA A 161 -0.03 2.51 -14.82
N ILE A 162 1.16 2.38 -14.25
CA ILE A 162 2.09 1.31 -14.61
C ILE A 162 1.98 0.21 -13.56
N GLU A 163 1.89 -1.03 -14.03
CA GLU A 163 2.12 -2.24 -13.23
C GLU A 163 3.37 -2.93 -13.78
N SER A 164 4.45 -2.94 -13.02
CA SER A 164 5.71 -3.52 -13.47
C SER A 164 6.61 -3.94 -12.33
N ARG A 165 6.90 -5.24 -12.28
CA ARG A 165 7.89 -5.83 -11.37
C ARG A 165 9.25 -5.14 -11.38
N MET A 166 9.68 -4.59 -12.53
CA MET A 166 10.93 -3.82 -12.59
C MET A 166 10.82 -2.52 -11.80
N VAL A 167 9.68 -1.83 -11.91
CA VAL A 167 9.44 -0.57 -11.20
C VAL A 167 9.30 -0.84 -9.70
N THR A 168 8.52 -1.85 -9.29
CA THR A 168 8.38 -2.28 -7.89
C THR A 168 9.74 -2.56 -7.23
N ARG A 169 10.63 -3.30 -7.90
CA ARG A 169 11.99 -3.56 -7.38
C ARG A 169 12.82 -2.28 -7.18
N ARG A 170 12.65 -1.28 -8.05
CA ARG A 170 13.37 -0.01 -7.93
C ARG A 170 12.82 0.84 -6.78
N ILE A 171 11.51 0.80 -6.55
CA ILE A 171 10.87 1.43 -5.38
C ILE A 171 11.42 0.83 -4.09
N GLN A 172 11.50 -0.51 -4.01
CA GLN A 172 12.09 -1.19 -2.85
C GLN A 172 13.57 -0.81 -2.63
N ALA A 173 14.36 -0.73 -3.69
CA ALA A 173 15.76 -0.29 -3.60
C ALA A 173 15.89 1.18 -3.16
N ALA A 174 14.91 2.02 -3.52
CA ALA A 174 14.80 3.40 -3.04
C ALA A 174 14.48 3.45 -1.54
N ALA A 175 13.49 2.69 -1.08
CA ALA A 175 13.17 2.57 0.35
C ALA A 175 14.40 2.13 1.17
N GLN A 176 15.16 1.14 0.70
CA GLN A 176 16.40 0.71 1.37
C GLN A 176 17.43 1.84 1.53
N LYS A 177 17.53 2.75 0.56
CA LYS A 177 18.45 3.90 0.63
C LYS A 177 17.98 4.95 1.63
N ILE A 178 16.66 5.14 1.78
CA ILE A 178 16.11 6.03 2.81
C ILE A 178 16.34 5.42 4.18
N GLU A 179 16.00 4.15 4.34
CA GLU A 179 16.18 3.40 5.59
C GLU A 179 17.63 3.44 6.09
N ASN A 180 18.62 3.33 5.20
CA ASN A 180 20.03 3.47 5.57
C ASN A 180 20.44 4.88 6.05
N GLN A 181 19.63 5.90 5.76
CA GLN A 181 19.84 7.29 6.19
C GLN A 181 18.91 7.71 7.33
N ALA A 182 17.95 6.85 7.71
CA ALA A 182 17.07 7.11 8.82
C ALA A 182 17.85 7.05 10.15
N VAL A 183 17.75 8.11 10.94
CA VAL A 183 18.40 8.19 12.27
C VAL A 183 17.46 7.81 13.40
N SER A 184 16.16 7.76 13.13
CA SER A 184 15.09 7.41 14.07
C SER A 184 13.85 6.91 13.34
N ASP A 185 12.86 6.45 14.10
CA ASP A 185 11.51 6.12 13.61
C ASP A 185 10.46 6.79 14.51
N MET A 186 10.49 8.13 14.52
CA MET A 186 9.53 8.96 15.23
C MET A 186 8.23 9.03 14.43
N ALA A 187 7.11 8.85 15.14
CA ALA A 187 5.78 8.98 14.56
C ALA A 187 5.54 10.36 13.92
N ALA A 188 4.74 10.36 12.86
CA ALA A 188 4.35 11.53 12.09
C ALA A 188 2.96 11.33 11.49
N ASP A 189 2.26 12.42 11.18
CA ASP A 189 0.94 12.36 10.56
C ASP A 189 1.01 12.22 9.03
N SER A 190 2.19 12.43 8.43
CA SER A 190 2.46 12.28 6.98
C SER A 190 3.86 11.73 6.68
N ALA A 191 4.05 11.19 5.47
CA ALA A 191 5.36 10.72 5.00
C ALA A 191 6.40 11.84 4.91
N GLU A 192 5.97 13.06 4.53
CA GLU A 192 6.83 14.23 4.45
C GLU A 192 7.37 14.63 5.83
N GLU A 193 6.47 14.75 6.81
CA GLU A 193 6.85 15.03 8.20
C GLU A 193 7.72 13.92 8.79
N TRP A 194 7.44 12.65 8.44
CA TRP A 194 8.28 11.53 8.85
C TRP A 194 9.69 11.67 8.30
N LEU A 195 9.85 11.99 7.01
CA LEU A 195 11.16 12.17 6.38
C LEU A 195 11.93 13.37 6.95
N GLU A 196 11.26 14.49 7.22
CA GLU A 196 11.87 15.66 7.85
C GLU A 196 12.44 15.32 9.23
N ARG A 197 11.69 14.57 10.04
CA ARG A 197 12.09 14.21 11.41
C ARG A 197 13.15 13.13 11.44
N ASN A 198 13.00 12.11 10.61
CA ASN A 198 13.74 10.86 10.71
C ASN A 198 14.90 10.74 9.73
N CYS A 199 14.91 11.54 8.66
CA CYS A 199 15.97 11.58 7.64
C CYS A 199 16.43 13.03 7.37
N PRO A 200 16.82 13.82 8.39
CA PRO A 200 16.97 15.27 8.27
C PRO A 200 18.06 15.69 7.26
N ASP A 201 19.16 14.96 7.16
CA ASP A 201 20.24 15.28 6.21
C ASP A 201 19.82 15.03 4.76
N LEU A 202 19.09 13.93 4.53
CA LEU A 202 18.54 13.59 3.24
C LEU A 202 17.45 14.60 2.84
N TRP A 203 16.57 14.97 3.77
CA TRP A 203 15.51 15.96 3.58
C TRP A 203 16.07 17.34 3.21
N ARG A 204 17.10 17.82 3.92
CA ARG A 204 17.77 19.09 3.58
C ARG A 204 18.41 19.08 2.19
N THR A 205 18.85 17.92 1.72
CA THR A 205 19.44 17.80 0.37
C THR A 205 18.38 17.93 -0.71
N MET A 206 17.13 17.52 -0.46
CA MET A 206 16.02 17.65 -1.40
C MET A 206 15.49 19.07 -1.55
N GLN A 207 15.61 19.90 -0.51
CA GLN A 207 15.12 21.28 -0.53
C GLN A 207 16.07 22.27 -1.25
N ARG A 208 17.22 21.80 -1.75
CA ARG A 208 18.21 22.60 -2.48
C ARG A 208 18.04 22.45 -3.99
#